data_AF-A0A0P8Y632-F1
#
_entry.id   AF-A0A0P8Y632-F1
#
_cell.length_a   1.000
_cell.length_b   1.000
_cell.length_c   1.000
_cell.angle_alpha   90.00
_cell.angle_beta   90.00
_cell.angle_gamma   90.00
#
_symmetry.space_group_name_H-M   'P 1'
#
loop_
_entity.id
_entity.type
_entity.pdbx_description
1 polymer ?
#
loop_
_entity_poly.entity_id
_entity_poly.type
_entity_poly.pdbx_seq_one_letter_code
_entity_poly.pdbx_strand_id
1 'polypeptide(L)'
;MYMGRILVVCLLGYTVLVEAAKCKAAPKSVQNVNICCSAPMPNWGVYNRECAASGSQASVSGRIVYLPTKIYLTYTLLQCRLSCIFNVSSALKGTSLIQAKIRPMLERAFTSDVTIDIYETNLAKCSAVVKSKYPELGQLSRQSNACDRHALFYSLCAYARLIFTCPEKMWQRSNRMCQEARSYAKNCPWPALKMFMKNT
;
A
#
# COMPACT_ATOMS: atom_id res chain seq x y z
N MET A 1 40.19 -4.68 -30.04
CA MET A 1 39.09 -3.90 -29.42
C MET A 1 38.13 -4.76 -28.59
N TYR A 2 38.62 -5.69 -27.74
CA TYR A 2 37.77 -6.56 -26.90
C TYR A 2 37.84 -6.25 -25.39
N MET A 3 38.80 -5.43 -24.95
CA MET A 3 38.99 -5.06 -23.53
C MET A 3 38.00 -3.98 -23.04
N GLY A 4 37.53 -3.10 -23.92
CA GLY A 4 36.59 -2.03 -23.54
C GLY A 4 35.19 -2.53 -23.17
N ARG A 5 34.74 -3.66 -23.75
CA ARG A 5 33.42 -4.24 -23.46
C ARG A 5 33.37 -4.98 -22.12
N ILE A 6 34.47 -5.62 -21.71
CA ILE A 6 34.55 -6.36 -20.43
C ILE A 6 34.57 -5.40 -19.24
N LEU A 7 35.29 -4.27 -19.36
CA LEU A 7 35.36 -3.23 -18.33
C LEU A 7 33.99 -2.57 -18.05
N VAL A 8 33.19 -2.34 -19.10
CA VAL A 8 31.84 -1.76 -18.96
C VAL A 8 30.88 -2.72 -18.24
N VAL A 9 30.96 -4.02 -18.51
CA VAL A 9 30.12 -5.04 -17.84
C VAL A 9 30.49 -5.19 -16.36
N CYS A 10 31.79 -5.13 -16.02
CA CYS A 10 32.24 -5.16 -14.63
C CYS A 10 31.81 -3.92 -13.83
N LEU A 11 31.90 -2.73 -14.43
CA LEU A 11 31.47 -1.48 -13.79
C LEU A 11 29.94 -1.44 -13.57
N LEU A 12 29.16 -1.85 -14.57
CA LEU A 12 27.70 -1.96 -14.43
C LEU A 12 27.30 -3.03 -13.39
N GLY A 13 27.97 -4.19 -13.39
CA GLY A 13 27.74 -5.24 -12.38
C GLY A 13 28.05 -4.80 -10.95
N TYR A 14 29.12 -4.02 -10.75
CA TYR A 14 29.48 -3.45 -9.45
C TYR A 14 28.45 -2.43 -8.96
N THR A 15 27.95 -1.55 -9.84
CA THR A 15 26.94 -0.55 -9.45
C THR A 15 25.64 -1.20 -8.96
N VAL A 16 25.16 -2.24 -9.65
CA VAL A 16 23.93 -2.96 -9.30
C VAL A 16 24.07 -3.69 -7.94
N LEU A 17 25.23 -4.28 -7.67
CA LEU A 17 25.48 -5.00 -6.40
C LEU A 17 25.59 -4.06 -5.20
N VAL A 18 26.20 -2.88 -5.37
CA VAL A 18 26.34 -1.88 -4.30
C VAL A 18 24.99 -1.23 -3.95
N GLU A 19 24.12 -0.99 -4.93
CA GLU A 19 22.75 -0.48 -4.70
C GLU A 19 21.90 -1.51 -3.93
N ALA A 20 21.98 -2.79 -4.30
CA ALA A 20 21.27 -3.85 -3.60
C ALA A 20 21.71 -4.02 -2.14
N ALA A 21 22.98 -3.77 -1.82
CA ALA A 21 23.51 -3.84 -0.45
C ALA A 21 22.94 -2.72 0.45
N LYS A 22 22.81 -1.49 -0.06
CA LYS A 22 22.25 -0.34 0.68
C LYS A 22 20.78 -0.56 1.05
N CYS A 23 20.05 -1.33 0.26
CA CYS A 23 18.64 -1.59 0.51
C CYS A 23 18.34 -2.74 1.49
N LYS A 24 19.36 -3.46 2.01
CA LYS A 24 19.12 -4.59 2.93
C LYS A 24 18.69 -4.17 4.34
N ALA A 25 19.17 -3.04 4.84
CA ALA A 25 18.86 -2.54 6.18
C ALA A 25 17.86 -1.37 6.11
N ALA A 26 16.56 -1.67 6.05
CA ALA A 26 15.53 -0.63 6.04
C ALA A 26 15.39 0.03 7.44
N PRO A 27 15.34 1.36 7.55
CA PRO A 27 15.06 2.02 8.81
C PRO A 27 13.62 1.73 9.27
N LYS A 28 13.41 1.61 10.59
CA LYS A 28 12.09 1.31 11.18
C LYS A 28 11.02 2.33 10.79
N SER A 29 11.40 3.58 10.52
CA SER A 29 10.50 4.67 10.14
C SER A 29 9.79 4.46 8.80
N VAL A 30 10.27 3.56 7.94
CA VAL A 30 9.58 3.19 6.69
C VAL A 30 8.32 2.35 6.95
N GLN A 31 8.22 1.73 8.13
CA GLN A 31 7.12 0.83 8.49
C GLN A 31 5.84 1.58 8.87
N ASN A 32 5.96 2.83 9.34
CA ASN A 32 4.83 3.58 9.89
C ASN A 32 4.77 5.00 9.32
N VAL A 33 4.08 5.11 8.19
CA VAL A 33 3.95 6.38 7.46
C VAL A 33 3.14 7.42 8.24
N ASN A 34 2.23 7.03 9.13
CA ASN A 34 1.45 7.94 9.98
C ASN A 34 2.33 8.78 10.91
N ILE A 35 3.49 8.26 11.34
CA ILE A 35 4.44 9.02 12.16
C ILE A 35 4.98 10.22 11.38
N CYS A 36 5.05 10.12 10.06
CA CYS A 36 5.68 11.11 9.21
C CYS A 36 4.70 11.95 8.39
N CYS A 37 3.51 11.43 8.11
CA CYS A 37 2.47 12.11 7.36
C CYS A 37 1.16 12.08 8.14
N SER A 38 0.64 13.26 8.49
CA SER A 38 -0.66 13.40 9.15
C SER A 38 -1.85 13.46 8.17
N ALA A 39 -1.67 12.97 6.94
CA ALA A 39 -2.77 12.88 5.98
C ALA A 39 -3.88 11.98 6.56
N PRO A 40 -5.15 12.40 6.49
CA PRO A 40 -6.23 11.65 7.08
C PRO A 40 -6.43 10.32 6.33
N MET A 41 -6.90 9.31 7.05
CA MET A 41 -7.34 8.06 6.43
C MET A 41 -8.75 8.22 5.84
N PRO A 42 -9.08 7.47 4.76
CA PRO A 42 -10.41 7.52 4.15
C PRO A 42 -11.48 7.03 5.11
N ASN A 43 -12.60 7.75 5.18
CA ASN A 43 -13.79 7.29 5.90
C ASN A 43 -14.55 6.25 5.07
N TRP A 44 -14.11 5.00 5.11
CA TRP A 44 -14.80 3.88 4.46
C TRP A 44 -16.15 3.51 5.11
N GLY A 45 -16.54 4.19 6.20
CA GLY A 45 -17.87 4.06 6.81
C GLY A 45 -19.01 4.49 5.89
N VAL A 46 -18.74 5.35 4.92
CA VAL A 46 -19.72 5.85 3.93
C VAL A 46 -20.25 4.78 2.97
N TYR A 47 -19.62 3.59 2.96
CA TYR A 47 -20.06 2.41 2.20
C TYR A 47 -20.68 1.32 3.09
N ASN A 48 -20.95 1.63 4.37
CA ASN A 48 -21.51 0.65 5.30
C ASN A 48 -22.83 0.05 4.80
N ARG A 49 -23.69 0.84 4.15
CA ARG A 49 -24.97 0.33 3.68
C ARG A 49 -24.80 -0.74 2.60
N GLU A 50 -23.88 -0.53 1.68
CA GLU A 50 -23.61 -1.46 0.57
C GLU A 50 -22.73 -2.64 0.99
N CYS A 51 -21.80 -2.42 1.93
CA CYS A 51 -20.77 -3.40 2.31
C CYS A 51 -20.89 -3.92 3.75
N ALA A 52 -22.00 -3.69 4.45
CA ALA A 52 -22.23 -4.19 5.81
C ALA A 52 -22.05 -5.72 5.87
N ALA A 53 -22.58 -6.42 4.88
CA ALA A 53 -22.52 -7.86 4.80
C ALA A 53 -21.14 -8.40 4.37
N SER A 54 -20.25 -7.55 3.84
CA SER A 54 -18.93 -7.99 3.36
C SER A 54 -17.95 -8.25 4.49
N GLY A 55 -18.28 -7.85 5.72
CA GLY A 55 -17.65 -8.34 6.95
C GLY A 55 -18.30 -9.62 7.49
N SER A 56 -19.55 -9.94 7.09
CA SER A 56 -20.26 -11.15 7.50
C SER A 56 -20.31 -12.23 6.42
N GLN A 57 -19.77 -12.02 5.22
CA GLN A 57 -19.70 -13.06 4.18
C GLN A 57 -18.61 -14.11 4.46
N ALA A 58 -17.83 -13.95 5.53
CA ALA A 58 -17.17 -15.04 6.24
C ALA A 58 -17.95 -15.39 7.51
N SER A 59 -19.25 -15.65 7.40
CA SER A 59 -20.04 -16.14 8.54
C SER A 59 -19.77 -17.63 8.70
N VAL A 60 -19.19 -18.01 9.84
CA VAL A 60 -19.96 -18.89 10.71
C VAL A 60 -20.22 -18.13 12.01
N SER A 61 -21.44 -17.60 12.12
CA SER A 61 -22.19 -17.37 13.35
C SER A 61 -21.61 -16.40 14.39
N GLY A 62 -22.19 -15.20 14.47
CA GLY A 62 -23.08 -14.82 15.58
C GLY A 62 -22.64 -14.93 17.05
N ARG A 63 -21.39 -15.24 17.37
CA ARG A 63 -20.84 -15.11 18.73
C ARG A 63 -19.47 -14.47 18.65
N ILE A 64 -19.25 -13.44 19.48
CA ILE A 64 -17.93 -12.91 19.76
C ILE A 64 -17.14 -14.03 20.43
N VAL A 65 -16.39 -14.79 19.63
CA VAL A 65 -15.44 -15.77 20.16
C VAL A 65 -14.14 -15.02 20.45
N TYR A 66 -13.89 -14.76 21.73
CA TYR A 66 -12.57 -14.36 22.21
C TYR A 66 -11.64 -15.57 22.09
N LEU A 67 -10.97 -15.72 20.94
CA LEU A 67 -9.77 -16.54 20.82
C LEU A 67 -8.52 -15.63 20.88
N PRO A 68 -7.34 -16.16 21.28
CA PRO A 68 -6.08 -15.42 21.36
C PRO A 68 -5.58 -14.87 19.99
N THR A 69 -6.34 -15.08 18.91
CA THR A 69 -6.08 -14.77 17.50
C THR A 69 -6.88 -13.56 16.96
N LYS A 70 -7.21 -12.55 17.79
CA LYS A 70 -7.97 -11.35 17.39
C LYS A 70 -7.44 -10.64 16.13
N ILE A 71 -6.14 -10.70 15.89
CA ILE A 71 -5.45 -10.02 14.80
C ILE A 71 -5.91 -10.51 13.41
N TYR A 72 -6.03 -11.83 13.21
CA TYR A 72 -6.36 -12.42 11.89
C TYR A 72 -7.80 -12.16 11.44
N LEU A 73 -8.74 -12.07 12.39
CA LEU A 73 -10.15 -11.78 12.11
C LEU A 73 -10.32 -10.34 11.62
N THR A 74 -9.72 -9.35 12.29
CA THR A 74 -9.76 -7.93 11.86
C THR A 74 -9.20 -7.72 10.46
N TYR A 75 -8.14 -8.43 10.12
CA TYR A 75 -7.47 -8.34 8.82
C TYR A 75 -8.30 -8.94 7.68
N THR A 76 -8.88 -10.11 7.91
CA THR A 76 -9.80 -10.76 6.94
C THR A 76 -11.05 -9.90 6.70
N LEU A 77 -11.58 -9.30 7.78
CA LEU A 77 -12.73 -8.38 7.70
C LEU A 77 -12.41 -7.13 6.89
N LEU A 78 -11.21 -6.56 7.05
CA LEU A 78 -10.78 -5.37 6.30
C LEU A 78 -10.62 -5.67 4.80
N GLN A 79 -10.03 -6.82 4.46
CA GLN A 79 -9.83 -7.24 3.07
C GLN A 79 -11.16 -7.38 2.30
N CYS A 80 -12.10 -8.16 2.85
CA CYS A 80 -13.38 -8.39 2.20
C CYS A 80 -14.21 -7.11 2.08
N ARG A 81 -14.14 -6.25 3.10
CA ARG A 81 -14.78 -4.94 3.07
C ARG A 81 -14.19 -4.04 1.99
N LEU A 82 -12.86 -3.96 1.87
CA LEU A 82 -12.21 -3.19 0.80
C LEU A 82 -12.53 -3.74 -0.59
N SER A 83 -12.55 -5.07 -0.73
CA SER A 83 -12.98 -5.73 -1.98
C SER A 83 -14.39 -5.30 -2.37
N CYS A 84 -15.34 -5.31 -1.41
CA CYS A 84 -16.69 -4.81 -1.65
C CYS A 84 -16.69 -3.34 -2.06
N ILE A 85 -15.99 -2.46 -1.35
CA ILE A 85 -15.96 -1.01 -1.63
C ILE A 85 -15.46 -0.75 -3.06
N PHE A 86 -14.38 -1.41 -3.47
CA PHE A 86 -13.84 -1.26 -4.83
C PHE A 86 -14.80 -1.83 -5.89
N ASN A 87 -15.56 -2.88 -5.55
CA ASN A 87 -16.55 -3.45 -6.46
C ASN A 87 -17.79 -2.55 -6.62
N VAL A 88 -18.40 -2.09 -5.51
CA VAL A 88 -19.62 -1.25 -5.56
C VAL A 88 -19.35 0.15 -6.14
N SER A 89 -18.11 0.64 -6.01
CA SER A 89 -17.67 1.87 -6.67
C SER A 89 -17.29 1.67 -8.15
N SER A 90 -17.27 0.42 -8.63
CA SER A 90 -16.73 0.05 -9.95
C SER A 90 -15.27 0.50 -10.14
N ALA A 91 -14.50 0.64 -9.05
CA ALA A 91 -13.10 1.00 -9.09
C ALA A 91 -12.21 -0.12 -9.65
N LEU A 92 -12.72 -1.35 -9.76
CA LEU A 92 -12.02 -2.49 -10.36
C LEU A 92 -12.79 -3.06 -11.56
N LYS A 93 -12.03 -3.45 -12.59
CA LYS A 93 -12.46 -4.39 -13.64
C LYS A 93 -11.58 -5.63 -13.55
N GLY A 94 -12.11 -6.70 -12.97
CA GLY A 94 -11.30 -7.85 -12.57
C GLY A 94 -10.23 -7.40 -11.55
N THR A 95 -8.96 -7.56 -11.91
CA THR A 95 -7.81 -7.21 -11.04
C THR A 95 -7.25 -5.80 -11.27
N SER A 96 -7.78 -5.06 -12.25
CA SER A 96 -7.22 -3.77 -12.69
C SER A 96 -8.05 -2.58 -12.22
N LEU A 97 -7.38 -1.51 -11.79
CA LEU A 97 -8.05 -0.25 -11.43
C LEU A 97 -8.66 0.43 -12.66
N ILE A 98 -9.91 0.89 -12.51
CA ILE A 98 -10.55 1.78 -13.48
C ILE A 98 -10.29 3.21 -13.01
N GLN A 99 -9.25 3.86 -13.56
CA GLN A 99 -8.79 5.17 -13.10
C GLN A 99 -9.92 6.22 -13.00
N ALA A 100 -10.81 6.25 -13.99
CA ALA A 100 -11.95 7.18 -14.02
C ALA A 100 -12.98 6.99 -12.88
N LYS A 101 -12.92 5.87 -12.16
CA LYS A 101 -13.81 5.56 -11.02
C LYS A 101 -13.14 5.79 -9.67
N ILE A 102 -11.83 6.05 -9.64
CA ILE A 102 -11.07 6.26 -8.40
C ILE A 102 -11.46 7.56 -7.72
N ARG A 103 -11.47 8.68 -8.44
CA ARG A 103 -11.86 9.97 -7.85
C ARG A 103 -13.27 9.95 -7.25
N PRO A 104 -14.34 9.52 -7.95
CA PRO A 104 -15.67 9.41 -7.36
C PRO A 104 -15.74 8.49 -6.13
N MET A 105 -14.93 7.43 -6.10
CA MET A 105 -14.82 6.56 -4.93
C MET A 105 -14.20 7.29 -3.73
N LEU A 106 -13.15 8.08 -3.96
CA LEU A 106 -12.43 8.82 -2.93
C LEU A 106 -13.22 10.04 -2.43
N GLU A 107 -13.94 10.73 -3.31
CA GLU A 107 -14.82 11.87 -2.95
C GLU A 107 -15.92 11.48 -1.96
N ARG A 108 -16.37 10.22 -1.98
CA ARG A 108 -17.28 9.72 -0.94
C ARG A 108 -16.59 9.58 0.42
N ALA A 109 -15.31 9.22 0.45
CA ALA A 109 -14.58 8.84 1.66
C ALA A 109 -13.74 9.98 2.27
N PHE A 110 -13.48 11.04 1.51
CA PHE A 110 -12.69 12.19 1.93
C PHE A 110 -13.45 13.49 1.71
N THR A 111 -13.10 14.52 2.50
CA THR A 111 -13.70 15.86 2.40
C THR A 111 -12.75 16.90 1.82
N SER A 112 -11.49 16.53 1.56
CA SER A 112 -10.41 17.44 1.15
C SER A 112 -9.89 17.05 -0.23
N ASP A 113 -10.06 17.94 -1.21
CA ASP A 113 -9.59 17.73 -2.59
C ASP A 113 -8.09 17.44 -2.66
N VAL A 114 -7.29 18.18 -1.87
CA VAL A 114 -5.84 17.95 -1.78
C VAL A 114 -5.53 16.52 -1.34
N THR A 115 -6.33 15.96 -0.43
CA THR A 115 -6.15 14.57 0.01
C THR A 115 -6.61 13.60 -1.06
N ILE A 116 -7.75 13.87 -1.71
CA ILE A 116 -8.29 13.06 -2.80
C ILE A 116 -7.28 12.94 -3.94
N ASP A 117 -6.72 14.07 -4.39
CA ASP A 117 -5.74 14.13 -5.49
C ASP A 117 -4.50 13.26 -5.23
N ILE A 118 -4.04 13.25 -3.98
CA ILE A 118 -2.85 12.50 -3.56
C ILE A 118 -3.15 11.01 -3.55
N TYR A 119 -4.28 10.60 -2.96
CA TYR A 119 -4.66 9.18 -2.95
C TYR A 119 -4.99 8.69 -4.36
N GLU A 120 -5.64 9.48 -5.20
CA GLU A 120 -5.89 9.16 -6.60
C GLU A 120 -4.59 8.95 -7.37
N THR A 121 -3.66 9.89 -7.26
CA THR A 121 -2.34 9.80 -7.90
C THR A 121 -1.54 8.60 -7.38
N ASN A 122 -1.61 8.33 -6.08
CA ASN A 122 -0.92 7.21 -5.47
C ASN A 122 -1.51 5.86 -5.94
N LEU A 123 -2.84 5.73 -6.02
CA LEU A 123 -3.52 4.55 -6.55
C LEU A 123 -3.14 4.30 -8.01
N ALA A 124 -3.14 5.34 -8.84
CA ALA A 124 -2.72 5.26 -10.24
C ALA A 124 -1.29 4.71 -10.36
N LYS A 125 -0.34 5.27 -9.59
CA LYS A 125 1.07 4.81 -9.57
C LYS A 125 1.22 3.40 -9.00
N CYS A 126 0.35 3.00 -8.09
CA CYS A 126 0.34 1.65 -7.53
C CYS A 126 -0.24 0.60 -8.48
N SER A 127 -0.99 0.98 -9.52
CA SER A 127 -1.53 0.05 -10.53
C SER A 127 -0.44 -0.87 -11.09
N ALA A 128 0.66 -0.28 -11.58
CA ALA A 128 1.77 -1.03 -12.17
C ALA A 128 2.54 -1.86 -11.12
N VAL A 129 2.69 -1.34 -9.90
CA VAL A 129 3.41 -2.03 -8.82
C VAL A 129 2.66 -3.28 -8.39
N VAL A 130 1.37 -3.16 -8.08
CA VAL A 130 0.56 -4.32 -7.65
C VAL A 130 0.48 -5.34 -8.77
N LYS A 131 0.27 -4.92 -10.02
CA LYS A 131 0.25 -5.85 -11.17
C LYS A 131 1.56 -6.63 -11.33
N SER A 132 2.71 -5.96 -11.25
CA SER A 132 4.02 -6.60 -11.46
C SER A 132 4.51 -7.38 -10.24
N LYS A 133 4.08 -7.02 -9.03
CA LYS A 133 4.56 -7.58 -7.77
C LYS A 133 3.54 -8.42 -7.00
N TYR A 134 2.37 -8.69 -7.59
CA TYR A 134 1.29 -9.44 -6.94
C TYR A 134 1.75 -10.77 -6.31
N PRO A 135 2.57 -11.62 -6.97
CA PRO A 135 3.02 -12.88 -6.36
C PRO A 135 3.86 -12.65 -5.10
N GLU A 136 4.77 -11.67 -5.13
CA GLU A 136 5.59 -11.32 -3.97
C GLU A 136 4.71 -10.72 -2.84
N LEU A 137 3.75 -9.85 -3.17
CA LEU A 137 2.81 -9.27 -2.20
C LEU A 137 1.93 -10.35 -1.56
N GLY A 138 1.50 -11.34 -2.34
CA GLY A 138 0.72 -12.49 -1.87
C GLY A 138 1.45 -13.31 -0.80
N GLN A 139 2.78 -13.46 -0.93
CA GLN A 139 3.62 -14.19 0.04
C GLN A 139 3.89 -13.39 1.32
N LEU A 140 3.96 -12.06 1.23
CA LEU A 140 4.16 -11.18 2.39
C LEU A 140 2.90 -11.08 3.25
N SER A 141 1.75 -11.31 2.62
CA SER A 141 0.44 -11.12 3.22
C SER A 141 0.03 -12.33 4.05
N ARG A 142 -0.21 -12.12 5.35
CA ARG A 142 -0.88 -13.09 6.24
C ARG A 142 -2.40 -13.17 6.01
N GLN A 143 -2.90 -12.48 4.99
CA GLN A 143 -4.33 -12.29 4.74
C GLN A 143 -4.96 -13.54 4.14
N SER A 144 -6.25 -13.73 4.40
CA SER A 144 -7.02 -14.86 3.87
C SER A 144 -7.14 -14.81 2.34
N ASN A 145 -7.39 -15.95 1.70
CA ASN A 145 -7.79 -16.02 0.28
C ASN A 145 -9.31 -15.95 0.10
N ALA A 146 -10.08 -15.72 1.16
CA ALA A 146 -11.55 -15.67 1.12
C ALA A 146 -12.11 -14.55 0.21
N CYS A 147 -11.34 -13.49 0.00
CA CYS A 147 -11.73 -12.35 -0.84
C CYS A 147 -10.56 -11.95 -1.76
N ASP A 148 -10.86 -11.23 -2.85
CA ASP A 148 -9.81 -10.67 -3.68
C ASP A 148 -8.90 -9.70 -2.87
N ARG A 149 -7.58 -9.80 -3.07
CA ARG A 149 -6.57 -9.03 -2.32
C ARG A 149 -6.13 -7.75 -3.04
N HIS A 150 -6.51 -7.55 -4.30
CA HIS A 150 -6.05 -6.41 -5.09
C HIS A 150 -6.49 -5.10 -4.46
N ALA A 151 -7.75 -4.98 -4.02
CA ALA A 151 -8.25 -3.78 -3.35
C ALA A 151 -7.41 -3.43 -2.10
N LEU A 152 -7.03 -4.43 -1.31
CA LEU A 152 -6.14 -4.25 -0.16
C LEU A 152 -4.75 -3.80 -0.59
N PHE A 153 -4.13 -4.49 -1.55
CA PHE A 153 -2.78 -4.15 -2.01
C PHE A 153 -2.70 -2.77 -2.66
N TYR A 154 -3.70 -2.38 -3.45
CA TYR A 154 -3.80 -1.02 -3.99
C TYR A 154 -3.88 0.02 -2.87
N SER A 155 -4.75 -0.22 -1.88
CA SER A 155 -4.94 0.70 -0.74
C SER A 155 -3.67 0.85 0.10
N LEU A 156 -3.04 -0.28 0.47
CA LEU A 156 -1.80 -0.29 1.24
C LEU A 156 -0.63 0.34 0.48
N CYS A 157 -0.50 0.04 -0.82
CA CYS A 157 0.52 0.68 -1.64
C CYS A 157 0.29 2.19 -1.73
N ALA A 158 -0.94 2.63 -1.98
CA ALA A 158 -1.26 4.04 -2.12
C ALA A 158 -0.98 4.81 -0.83
N TYR A 159 -1.27 4.19 0.31
CA TYR A 159 -0.98 4.75 1.62
C TYR A 159 0.53 4.76 1.93
N ALA A 160 1.26 3.67 1.63
CA ALA A 160 2.72 3.63 1.77
C ALA A 160 3.42 4.74 0.97
N ARG A 161 2.86 5.08 -0.21
CA ARG A 161 3.39 6.13 -1.08
C ARG A 161 3.29 7.54 -0.50
N LEU A 162 2.52 7.77 0.57
CA LEU A 162 2.51 9.05 1.27
C LEU A 162 3.90 9.43 1.79
N ILE A 163 4.81 8.47 2.01
CA ILE A 163 6.21 8.79 2.34
C ILE A 163 6.86 9.73 1.30
N PHE A 164 6.42 9.67 0.04
CA PHE A 164 6.88 10.51 -1.07
C PHE A 164 5.97 11.69 -1.34
N THR A 165 4.66 11.48 -1.29
CA THR A 165 3.66 12.42 -1.80
C THR A 165 2.90 13.17 -0.71
N CYS A 166 3.23 12.94 0.56
CA CYS A 166 2.63 13.70 1.66
C CYS A 166 2.84 15.21 1.46
N PRO A 167 1.79 16.03 1.59
CA PRO A 167 1.91 17.47 1.52
C PRO A 167 2.88 17.98 2.56
N GLU A 168 3.64 19.01 2.19
CA GLU A 168 4.63 19.60 3.07
C GLU A 168 4.06 20.11 4.41
N LYS A 169 2.81 20.58 4.41
CA LYS A 169 2.08 21.01 5.62
C LYS A 169 1.68 19.85 6.56
N MET A 170 1.59 18.63 6.04
CA MET A 170 1.25 17.41 6.78
C MET A 170 2.48 16.56 7.09
N TRP A 171 3.63 16.90 6.51
CA TRP A 171 4.88 16.17 6.66
C TRP A 171 5.65 16.65 7.90
N GLN A 172 6.14 15.70 8.69
CA GLN A 172 6.97 15.98 9.87
C GLN A 172 8.39 16.38 9.48
N ARG A 173 8.54 17.62 8.99
CA ARG A 173 9.81 18.15 8.45
C ARG A 173 10.98 18.08 9.42
N SER A 174 10.75 18.41 10.69
CA SER A 174 11.77 18.41 11.75
C SER A 174 12.14 17.02 12.25
N ASN A 175 11.34 15.99 11.92
CA ASN A 175 11.61 14.64 12.37
C ASN A 175 12.65 13.97 11.47
N ARG A 176 13.87 13.79 12.00
CA ARG A 176 14.99 13.15 11.30
C ARG A 176 14.65 11.76 10.77
N MET A 177 13.89 10.96 11.54
CA MET A 177 13.49 9.61 11.12
C MET A 177 12.63 9.62 9.85
N CYS A 178 11.83 10.67 9.66
CA CYS A 178 11.00 10.83 8.48
C CYS A 178 11.82 11.22 7.25
N GLN A 179 12.82 12.09 7.42
CA GLN A 179 13.74 12.43 6.34
C GLN A 179 14.56 11.22 5.89
N GLU A 180 15.04 10.41 6.85
CA GLU A 180 15.74 9.16 6.58
C GLU A 180 14.84 8.14 5.88
N ALA A 181 13.58 7.97 6.33
CA ALA A 181 12.62 7.10 5.66
C ALA A 181 12.34 7.52 4.22
N ARG A 182 12.10 8.82 3.98
CA ARG A 182 11.86 9.36 2.64
C ARG A 182 13.08 9.20 1.74
N SER A 183 14.29 9.43 2.26
CA SER A 183 15.55 9.21 1.54
C SER A 183 15.77 7.74 1.20
N TYR A 184 15.62 6.84 2.17
CA TYR A 184 15.72 5.40 1.95
C TYR A 184 14.69 4.92 0.92
N ALA A 185 13.43 5.32 1.05
CA ALA A 185 12.37 4.88 0.16
C ALA A 185 12.59 5.38 -1.28
N LYS A 186 13.24 6.53 -1.48
CA LYS A 186 13.60 7.04 -2.82
C LYS A 186 14.64 6.14 -3.49
N ASN A 187 15.64 5.72 -2.73
CA ASN A 187 16.73 4.86 -3.23
C ASN A 187 16.33 3.38 -3.30
N CYS A 188 15.38 2.95 -2.46
CA CYS A 188 14.96 1.57 -2.30
C CYS A 188 13.44 1.40 -2.33
N PRO A 189 12.72 1.73 -3.44
CA PRO A 189 11.27 1.81 -3.43
C PRO A 189 10.58 0.48 -3.15
N TRP A 190 11.04 -0.60 -3.79
CA TRP A 190 10.47 -1.94 -3.58
C TRP A 190 10.80 -2.51 -2.19
N PRO A 191 12.06 -2.49 -1.71
CA PRO A 191 12.40 -2.85 -0.34
C PRO A 191 11.61 -2.08 0.72
N ALA A 192 11.43 -0.77 0.53
CA ALA A 192 10.63 0.06 1.43
C ALA A 192 9.16 -0.39 1.48
N LEU A 193 8.54 -0.60 0.31
CA LEU A 193 7.16 -1.08 0.25
C LEU A 193 7.01 -2.48 0.87
N LYS A 194 7.95 -3.40 0.63
CA LYS A 194 7.93 -4.73 1.27
C LYS A 194 8.00 -4.63 2.79
N MET A 195 8.85 -3.75 3.31
CA MET A 195 8.99 -3.54 4.75
C MET A 195 7.71 -2.95 5.36
N PHE A 196 7.07 -2.01 4.67
CA PHE A 196 5.76 -1.49 5.06
C PHE A 196 4.69 -2.60 5.10
N MET A 197 4.59 -3.38 4.01
CA MET A 197 3.60 -4.45 3.86
C MET A 197 3.78 -5.58 4.89
N LYS A 198 5.01 -5.89 5.31
CA LYS A 198 5.28 -6.92 6.34
C LYS A 198 4.74 -6.56 7.72
N ASN A 199 4.60 -5.27 8.01
CA ASN A 199 4.18 -4.76 9.31
C ASN A 199 2.71 -4.31 9.33
N THR A 200 1.99 -4.53 8.23
CA THR A 200 0.56 -4.21 8.10
C THR A 200 -0.26 -5.47 8.02
#